data_AF-G0NZU0-F1
#
_entry.id   AF-G0NZU0-F1
#
_cell.length_a   1.000
_cell.length_b   1.000
_cell.length_c   1.000
_cell.angle_alpha   90.00
_cell.angle_beta   90.00
_cell.angle_gamma   90.00
#
_symmetry.space_group_name_H-M   'P 1'
#
loop_
_entity.id
_entity.type
_entity.pdbx_description
1 polymer ?
#
loop_
_entity_poly.entity_id
_entity_poly.type
_entity_poly.pdbx_seq_one_letter_code
_entity_poly.pdbx_strand_id
1 'polypeptide(L)'
;MQISPSGKVLVEPRDYRSFCFRGEGRANFVISARHRLTGVRIVWRFAKARKSGLLTVKARSELVSSYMERIVAPFFDEQYLVDMNIVEFHTVDVHQLAKIPSLPANQKIEKFEDLFELPDEYSFLPLNTFQRVHGAVIVTNPKRLTSLQMLDATQLPMTVGDEGHGSTITVEIKPKQGFFQHHPNVNIPHCNNCILQIEKSCGQSHFSQMYDFCPMDLFSGNYSRMHKAIHSLFLVPHRNLRIFVDGNQVHSDEKPLEDKIFTETLFPRNEATSDDLISALCLALTGNHSKKKFRIRDSSVLGQILRAQKVDEIGIVRAHAIYDRMEHHIKTNLLDKSSLTHVGLEDILEQKSLNNENDDLLQQLRRYFLAATMKDCSIMISLRLLHSCSVPRRDVVRLPNDRLFAFSIKIVDLDPKTAKNLINSHARFMSGVKIIRLDQESTETDRKFKPCINI
;
A
#
# COMPACT_ATOMS: atom_id res chain seq x y z
N MET A 1 5.46 26.65 10.81
CA MET A 1 5.91 26.46 12.21
C MET A 1 7.30 25.86 12.15
N GLN A 2 8.22 26.39 12.94
CA GLN A 2 9.65 26.15 12.86
C GLN A 2 10.03 24.66 12.94
N ILE A 3 10.96 24.29 12.07
CA ILE A 3 11.64 22.99 12.02
C ILE A 3 12.47 22.87 13.30
N SER A 4 12.15 21.89 14.15
CA SER A 4 12.92 21.57 15.36
C SER A 4 14.02 20.55 15.03
N PRO A 5 15.25 20.72 15.56
CA PRO A 5 16.40 19.88 15.22
C PRO A 5 16.41 18.53 15.95
N SER A 6 16.73 17.47 15.21
CA SER A 6 17.47 16.26 15.62
C SER A 6 17.27 15.66 17.04
N GLY A 7 16.03 15.56 17.51
CA GLY A 7 15.66 14.73 18.66
C GLY A 7 14.40 13.95 18.35
N LYS A 8 14.40 12.63 18.58
CA LYS A 8 13.16 11.84 18.46
C LYS A 8 12.16 12.34 19.49
N VAL A 9 10.95 12.67 19.05
CA VAL A 9 9.90 13.17 19.95
C VAL A 9 9.37 12.00 20.76
N LEU A 10 9.41 12.12 22.09
CA LEU A 10 8.76 11.17 23.00
C LEU A 10 7.25 11.48 23.00
N VAL A 11 6.44 10.51 22.64
CA VAL A 11 4.98 10.62 22.59
C VAL A 11 4.41 10.26 23.96
N GLU A 12 3.56 11.14 24.49
CA GLU A 12 2.68 10.84 25.62
C GLU A 12 1.32 10.40 25.06
N PRO A 13 0.94 9.10 25.14
CA PRO A 13 -0.32 8.64 24.60
C PRO A 13 -1.54 9.35 25.20
N ARG A 14 -1.45 9.85 26.43
CA ARG A 14 -2.55 10.58 27.09
C ARG A 14 -2.96 11.86 26.38
N ASP A 15 -2.08 12.45 25.57
CA ASP A 15 -2.40 13.59 24.70
C ASP A 15 -3.34 13.22 23.54
N TYR A 16 -3.62 11.93 23.37
CA TYR A 16 -4.46 11.38 22.32
C TYR A 16 -5.71 10.68 22.87
N ARG A 17 -6.67 10.49 21.97
CA ARG A 17 -7.95 9.81 22.20
C ARG A 17 -8.37 9.03 20.96
N SER A 18 -9.47 8.29 21.08
CA SER A 18 -10.12 7.60 19.95
C SER A 18 -9.13 6.71 19.19
N PHE A 19 -8.38 5.91 19.94
CA PHE A 19 -7.42 4.94 19.44
C PHE A 19 -8.16 3.81 18.73
N CYS A 20 -7.67 3.38 17.57
CA CYS A 20 -8.20 2.18 16.94
C CYS A 20 -7.19 1.51 16.02
N PHE A 21 -7.42 0.23 15.79
CA PHE A 21 -6.65 -0.54 14.83
C PHE A 21 -6.98 -0.09 13.40
N ARG A 22 -5.94 0.18 12.60
CA ARG A 22 -6.11 0.54 11.17
C ARG A 22 -5.82 -0.62 10.24
N GLY A 23 -5.05 -1.59 10.70
CA GLY A 23 -4.71 -2.77 9.94
C GLY A 23 -3.28 -3.20 10.17
N GLU A 24 -2.94 -4.30 9.53
CA GLU A 24 -1.61 -4.85 9.57
C GLU A 24 -1.19 -5.44 8.23
N GLY A 25 0.13 -5.54 8.06
CA GLY A 25 0.75 -6.34 7.03
C GLY A 25 1.66 -7.40 7.63
N ARG A 26 2.43 -8.07 6.78
CA ARG A 26 3.40 -9.10 7.22
C ARG A 26 4.51 -8.57 8.13
N ALA A 27 4.77 -7.27 8.10
CA ALA A 27 5.93 -6.68 8.75
C ALA A 27 5.60 -5.57 9.75
N ASN A 28 4.36 -5.07 9.78
CA ASN A 28 3.98 -3.93 10.62
C ASN A 28 2.51 -4.03 11.02
N PHE A 29 2.15 -3.37 12.11
CA PHE A 29 0.76 -2.99 12.37
C PHE A 29 0.64 -1.48 12.48
N VAL A 30 -0.59 -0.98 12.32
CA VAL A 30 -0.89 0.44 12.32
C VAL A 30 -2.02 0.73 13.32
N ILE A 31 -1.74 1.60 14.27
CA ILE A 31 -2.71 2.10 15.25
C ILE A 31 -2.94 3.58 14.95
N SER A 32 -4.20 4.00 14.82
CA SER A 32 -4.52 5.43 14.74
C SER A 32 -4.87 6.00 16.10
N ALA A 33 -4.65 7.30 16.27
CA ALA A 33 -5.11 8.08 17.40
C ALA A 33 -5.44 9.50 16.96
N ARG A 34 -6.36 10.16 17.65
CA ARG A 34 -6.71 11.57 17.43
C ARG A 34 -6.14 12.42 18.56
N HIS A 35 -5.32 13.40 18.23
CA HIS A 35 -4.78 14.33 19.21
C HIS A 35 -5.91 15.12 19.88
N ARG A 36 -5.90 15.24 21.20
CA ARG A 36 -6.99 15.86 21.97
C ARG A 36 -7.17 17.34 21.64
N LEU A 37 -6.07 18.10 21.64
CA LEU A 37 -6.09 19.55 21.41
C LEU A 37 -6.34 19.93 19.94
N THR A 38 -5.51 19.42 19.02
CA THR A 38 -5.57 19.82 17.61
C THR A 38 -6.67 19.11 16.83
N GLY A 39 -7.21 18.01 17.34
CA GLY A 39 -8.18 17.17 16.64
C GLY A 39 -7.59 16.40 15.45
N VAL A 40 -6.30 16.55 15.14
CA VAL A 40 -5.64 15.85 14.03
C VAL A 40 -5.56 14.36 14.32
N ARG A 41 -5.95 13.54 13.34
CA ARG A 41 -5.80 12.08 13.42
C ARG A 41 -4.51 11.65 12.75
N ILE A 42 -3.72 10.88 13.49
CA ILE A 42 -2.44 10.33 13.06
C ILE A 42 -2.48 8.80 13.14
N VAL A 43 -1.47 8.18 12.57
CA VAL A 43 -1.18 6.77 12.71
C VAL A 43 0.24 6.54 13.19
N TRP A 44 0.42 5.50 14.01
CA TRP A 44 1.70 4.96 14.41
C TRP A 44 1.88 3.58 13.81
N ARG A 45 2.96 3.42 13.06
CA ARG A 45 3.33 2.17 12.39
C ARG A 45 4.45 1.50 13.17
N PHE A 46 4.10 0.42 13.86
CA PHE A 46 5.06 -0.36 14.64
C PHE A 46 5.48 -1.63 13.89
N ALA A 47 6.77 -1.98 13.98
CA ALA A 47 7.36 -3.09 13.27
C ALA A 47 7.13 -4.44 13.97
N LYS A 48 6.88 -5.49 13.20
CA LYS A 48 6.65 -6.87 13.66
C LYS A 48 7.77 -7.82 13.28
N ALA A 49 8.08 -8.77 14.15
CA ALA A 49 8.87 -9.94 13.83
C ALA A 49 8.03 -10.91 12.99
N ARG A 50 8.47 -11.18 11.76
CA ARG A 50 7.71 -11.98 10.78
C ARG A 50 7.31 -13.39 11.24
N LYS A 51 8.13 -14.03 12.09
CA LYS A 51 7.89 -15.42 12.54
C LYS A 51 6.85 -15.49 13.64
N SER A 52 6.93 -14.60 14.64
CA SER A 52 6.03 -14.60 15.79
C SER A 52 4.79 -13.74 15.60
N GLY A 53 4.82 -12.78 14.66
CA GLY A 53 3.77 -11.77 14.53
C GLY A 53 3.80 -10.70 15.61
N LEU A 54 4.61 -10.87 16.66
CA LEU A 54 4.79 -9.91 17.75
C LEU A 54 5.60 -8.68 17.30
N LEU A 55 5.47 -7.59 18.05
CA LEU A 55 6.32 -6.42 17.89
C LEU A 55 7.80 -6.76 18.03
N THR A 56 8.63 -6.08 17.25
CA THR A 56 10.07 -6.17 17.37
C THR A 56 10.63 -4.90 18.00
N VAL A 57 11.55 -5.09 18.94
CA VAL A 57 12.35 -4.02 19.54
C VAL A 57 13.49 -3.54 18.63
N LYS A 58 13.74 -4.24 17.52
CA LYS A 58 14.76 -3.93 16.51
C LYS A 58 14.12 -3.26 15.27
N ALA A 59 13.18 -2.35 15.51
CA ALA A 59 12.56 -1.59 14.42
C ALA A 59 13.65 -0.86 13.63
N ARG A 60 13.55 -0.89 12.29
CA ARG A 60 14.48 -0.20 11.39
C ARG A 60 13.82 1.06 10.82
N SER A 61 13.26 1.89 11.69
CA SER A 61 12.47 3.07 11.31
C SER A 61 13.32 4.10 10.56
N GLU A 62 14.57 4.30 10.99
CA GLU A 62 15.55 5.18 10.36
C GLU A 62 15.88 4.73 8.94
N LEU A 63 16.03 3.41 8.73
CA LEU A 63 16.27 2.85 7.40
C LEU A 63 15.09 3.14 6.47
N VAL A 64 13.86 2.92 6.95
CA VAL A 64 12.64 3.16 6.15
C VAL A 64 12.50 4.66 5.85
N SER A 65 12.74 5.53 6.83
CA SER A 65 12.74 6.98 6.64
C SER A 65 13.78 7.42 5.61
N SER A 66 15.02 6.92 5.73
CA SER A 66 16.09 7.23 4.79
C SER A 66 15.82 6.72 3.38
N TYR A 67 15.24 5.52 3.24
CA TYR A 67 14.81 4.98 1.95
C TYR A 67 13.71 5.85 1.32
N MET A 68 12.72 6.26 2.12
CA MET A 68 11.63 7.10 1.63
C MET A 68 12.14 8.45 1.13
N GLU A 69 13.01 9.11 1.87
CA GLU A 69 13.59 10.40 1.50
C GLU A 69 14.50 10.31 0.27
N ARG A 70 15.44 9.35 0.26
CA ARG A 70 16.53 9.32 -0.73
C ARG A 70 16.19 8.55 -2.00
N ILE A 71 15.28 7.59 -1.94
CA ILE A 71 14.98 6.67 -3.04
C ILE A 71 13.56 6.89 -3.58
N VAL A 72 12.57 7.05 -2.71
CA VAL A 72 11.16 7.05 -3.12
C VAL A 72 10.67 8.46 -3.46
N ALA A 73 10.93 9.44 -2.59
CA ALA A 73 10.42 10.79 -2.74
C ALA A 73 10.73 11.44 -4.11
N PRO A 74 11.92 11.26 -4.72
CA PRO A 74 12.22 11.85 -6.03
C PRO A 74 11.31 11.39 -7.18
N PHE A 75 10.55 10.30 -7.03
CA PHE A 75 9.61 9.84 -8.05
C PHE A 75 8.23 10.50 -7.99
N PHE A 76 7.91 11.17 -6.88
CA PHE A 76 6.54 11.60 -6.58
C PHE A 76 6.48 13.05 -6.15
N ASP A 77 5.41 13.73 -6.55
CA ASP A 77 5.10 15.05 -5.98
C ASP A 77 4.82 14.91 -4.48
N GLU A 78 5.29 15.87 -3.68
CA GLU A 78 5.15 15.88 -2.22
C GLU A 78 3.69 15.69 -1.76
N GLN A 79 2.73 16.22 -2.53
CA GLN A 79 1.30 16.08 -2.24
C GLN A 79 0.83 14.61 -2.18
N TYR A 80 1.50 13.69 -2.86
CA TYR A 80 1.16 12.26 -2.86
C TYR A 80 1.87 11.48 -1.76
N LEU A 81 2.84 12.08 -1.08
CA LEU A 81 3.57 11.43 0.01
C LEU A 81 3.00 11.84 1.36
N VAL A 82 3.28 11.01 2.36
CA VAL A 82 2.94 11.29 3.75
C VAL A 82 4.23 11.49 4.51
N ASP A 83 4.34 12.63 5.19
CA ASP A 83 5.48 12.92 6.05
C ASP A 83 5.58 11.87 7.15
N MET A 84 6.77 11.30 7.30
CA MET A 84 7.07 10.28 8.29
C MET A 84 7.98 10.85 9.35
N ASN A 85 7.51 10.88 10.59
CA ASN A 85 8.31 11.30 11.74
C ASN A 85 8.68 10.08 12.57
N ILE A 86 9.96 9.97 12.95
CA ILE A 86 10.40 8.95 13.90
C ILE A 86 10.12 9.46 15.30
N VAL A 87 9.27 8.73 16.01
CA VAL A 87 8.86 9.06 17.39
C VAL A 87 9.22 7.92 18.34
N GLU A 88 9.34 8.23 19.62
CA GLU A 88 9.60 7.27 20.70
C GLU A 88 8.40 7.13 21.64
N PHE A 89 8.28 5.96 22.23
CA PHE A 89 7.31 5.65 23.28
C PHE A 89 8.02 4.94 24.43
N HIS A 90 7.50 5.07 25.65
CA HIS A 90 7.86 4.12 26.69
C HIS A 90 7.36 2.72 26.32
N THR A 91 8.16 1.71 26.57
CA THR A 91 7.82 0.32 26.21
C THR A 91 6.54 -0.17 26.89
N VAL A 92 6.30 0.29 28.12
CA VAL A 92 5.05 -0.01 28.85
C VAL A 92 3.83 0.55 28.15
N ASP A 93 3.94 1.73 27.53
CA ASP A 93 2.84 2.34 26.79
C ASP A 93 2.60 1.61 25.47
N VAL A 94 3.67 1.21 24.78
CA VAL A 94 3.55 0.39 23.56
C VAL A 94 2.90 -0.94 23.90
N HIS A 95 3.19 -1.54 25.05
CA HIS A 95 2.51 -2.76 25.49
C HIS A 95 1.00 -2.56 25.59
N GLN A 96 0.52 -1.44 26.17
CA GLN A 96 -0.90 -1.12 26.24
C GLN A 96 -1.50 -0.86 24.85
N LEU A 97 -0.84 -0.04 24.02
CA LEU A 97 -1.28 0.22 22.64
C LEU A 97 -1.35 -1.07 21.81
N ALA A 98 -0.40 -1.98 22.01
CA ALA A 98 -0.33 -3.25 21.32
C ALA A 98 -1.42 -4.25 21.72
N LYS A 99 -2.34 -3.90 22.64
CA LYS A 99 -3.58 -4.65 22.91
C LYS A 99 -4.66 -4.37 21.86
N ILE A 100 -4.63 -3.19 21.24
CA ILE A 100 -5.63 -2.73 20.27
C ILE A 100 -5.85 -3.69 19.08
N PRO A 101 -4.82 -4.33 18.49
CA PRO A 101 -5.03 -5.27 17.39
C PRO A 101 -5.87 -6.51 17.75
N SER A 102 -5.99 -6.85 19.04
CA SER A 102 -6.85 -7.94 19.53
C SER A 102 -8.32 -7.55 19.66
N LEU A 103 -8.66 -6.27 19.50
CA LEU A 103 -10.01 -5.78 19.62
C LEU A 103 -10.82 -5.99 18.33
N PRO A 104 -12.16 -6.09 18.44
CA PRO A 104 -13.07 -6.05 17.30
C PRO A 104 -12.76 -4.94 16.28
N ALA A 105 -12.96 -5.25 15.00
CA ALA A 105 -12.73 -4.31 13.92
C ALA A 105 -13.54 -3.01 14.11
N ASN A 106 -12.92 -1.87 13.82
CA ASN A 106 -13.47 -0.51 14.00
C ASN A 106 -13.78 -0.11 15.45
N GLN A 107 -13.48 -0.93 16.47
CA GLN A 107 -13.62 -0.51 17.86
C GLN A 107 -12.66 0.64 18.15
N LYS A 108 -13.21 1.70 18.75
CA LYS A 108 -12.47 2.88 19.19
C LYS A 108 -12.38 2.89 20.70
N ILE A 109 -11.17 3.10 21.20
CA ILE A 109 -10.88 3.29 22.61
C ILE A 109 -10.69 4.79 22.84
N GLU A 110 -11.56 5.41 23.63
CA GLU A 110 -11.59 6.87 23.74
C GLU A 110 -10.51 7.41 24.68
N LYS A 111 -10.16 6.72 25.76
CA LYS A 111 -9.07 7.14 26.66
C LYS A 111 -7.94 6.12 26.68
N PHE A 112 -6.71 6.59 26.90
CA PHE A 112 -5.56 5.69 26.93
C PHE A 112 -5.62 4.76 28.14
N GLU A 113 -6.17 5.26 29.25
CA GLU A 113 -6.38 4.54 30.51
C GLU A 113 -7.26 3.30 30.35
N ASP A 114 -8.24 3.34 29.44
CA ASP A 114 -9.15 2.22 29.20
C ASP A 114 -8.40 0.97 28.66
N LEU A 115 -7.19 1.14 28.10
CA LEU A 115 -6.36 0.01 27.65
C LEU A 115 -5.78 -0.81 28.80
N PHE A 116 -5.68 -0.23 30.00
CA PHE A 116 -5.17 -0.93 31.18
C PHE A 116 -6.20 -1.91 31.76
N GLU A 117 -7.48 -1.72 31.45
CA GLU A 117 -8.55 -2.65 31.83
C GLU A 117 -8.56 -3.91 30.97
N LEU A 118 -7.89 -3.88 29.81
CA LEU A 118 -7.77 -5.02 28.91
C LEU A 118 -6.70 -6.01 29.42
N PRO A 119 -6.90 -7.33 29.25
CA PRO A 119 -5.92 -8.33 29.65
C PRO A 119 -4.55 -8.16 28.96
N ASP A 120 -3.47 -8.49 29.66
CA ASP A 120 -2.10 -8.34 29.14
C ASP A 120 -1.79 -9.31 27.98
N GLU A 121 -2.46 -10.47 27.94
CA GLU A 121 -2.36 -11.43 26.84
C GLU A 121 -2.88 -10.89 25.51
N TYR A 122 -3.64 -9.78 25.50
CA TYR A 122 -4.07 -9.14 24.26
C TYR A 122 -2.92 -8.41 23.58
N SER A 123 -1.82 -8.14 24.31
CA SER A 123 -0.72 -7.35 23.80
C SER A 123 0.17 -8.12 22.84
N PHE A 124 0.37 -7.56 21.65
CA PHE A 124 1.36 -8.01 20.68
C PHE A 124 2.81 -7.64 21.07
N LEU A 125 3.02 -7.04 22.25
CA LEU A 125 4.33 -6.81 22.87
C LEU A 125 4.30 -7.28 24.34
N PRO A 126 4.37 -8.58 24.61
CA PRO A 126 4.39 -9.07 25.97
C PRO A 126 5.62 -8.55 26.73
N LEU A 127 5.40 -7.87 27.86
CA LEU A 127 6.49 -7.34 28.71
C LEU A 127 7.33 -8.46 29.34
N ASN A 128 6.74 -9.65 29.49
CA ASN A 128 7.36 -10.85 30.07
C ASN A 128 8.23 -11.62 29.06
N THR A 129 8.67 -10.99 27.96
CA THR A 129 9.53 -11.67 26.98
C THR A 129 10.94 -11.80 27.56
N PHE A 130 11.23 -12.94 28.17
CA PHE A 130 12.53 -13.29 28.70
C PHE A 130 13.43 -13.90 27.60
N GLN A 131 14.68 -13.46 27.50
CA GLN A 131 15.71 -14.20 26.77
C GLN A 131 16.59 -14.96 27.75
N ARG A 132 16.77 -16.26 27.55
CA ARG A 132 17.81 -17.04 28.23
C ARG A 132 19.14 -16.70 27.60
N VAL A 133 20.00 -16.01 28.35
CA VAL A 133 21.41 -15.79 28.01
C VAL A 133 22.23 -16.45 29.11
N HIS A 134 23.04 -17.45 28.75
CA HIS A 134 23.92 -18.18 29.69
C HIS A 134 23.23 -18.70 30.96
N GLY A 135 22.01 -19.26 30.85
CA GLY A 135 21.30 -19.87 31.97
C GLY A 135 20.60 -18.90 32.93
N ALA A 136 20.77 -17.59 32.76
CA ALA A 136 20.04 -16.56 33.51
C ALA A 136 18.86 -16.01 32.69
N VAL A 137 17.75 -15.75 33.40
CA VAL A 137 16.55 -15.09 32.85
C VAL A 137 16.72 -13.58 33.02
N ILE A 138 16.98 -12.86 31.94
CA ILE A 138 17.13 -11.39 31.97
C ILE A 138 15.95 -10.75 31.22
N VAL A 139 15.36 -9.70 31.80
CA VAL A 139 14.38 -8.82 31.15
C VAL A 139 15.14 -7.88 30.22
N THR A 140 14.99 -8.02 28.90
CA THR A 140 15.83 -7.33 27.90
C THR A 140 15.10 -6.27 27.09
N ASN A 141 13.83 -5.96 27.42
CA ASN A 141 13.10 -4.94 26.68
C ASN A 141 13.73 -3.56 26.90
N PRO A 142 13.97 -2.77 25.83
CA PRO A 142 14.53 -1.44 25.96
C PRO A 142 13.55 -0.55 26.74
N LYS A 143 14.04 0.56 27.33
CA LYS A 143 13.17 1.53 28.01
C LYS A 143 12.22 2.23 27.04
N ARG A 144 12.63 2.38 25.79
CA ARG A 144 11.90 3.07 24.73
C ARG A 144 11.86 2.27 23.44
N LEU A 145 10.80 2.47 22.69
CA LEU A 145 10.60 1.90 21.36
C LEU A 145 10.28 3.00 20.36
N THR A 146 10.80 2.84 19.15
CA THR A 146 10.55 3.77 18.05
C THR A 146 9.37 3.33 17.20
N SER A 147 8.60 4.29 16.69
CA SER A 147 7.54 4.08 15.71
C SER A 147 7.65 5.12 14.60
N LEU A 148 7.02 4.84 13.45
CA LEU A 148 6.83 5.83 12.39
C LEU A 148 5.46 6.47 12.55
N GLN A 149 5.44 7.77 12.84
CA GLN A 149 4.23 8.59 12.93
C GLN A 149 3.94 9.27 11.60
N MET A 150 2.69 9.17 11.15
CA MET A 150 2.21 9.74 9.89
C MET A 150 0.81 10.32 10.09
N LEU A 151 0.36 11.22 9.21
CA LEU A 151 -1.05 11.59 9.15
C LEU A 151 -1.90 10.37 8.74
N ASP A 152 -3.11 10.27 9.28
CA ASP A 152 -4.03 9.22 8.89
C ASP A 152 -4.58 9.50 7.49
N ALA A 153 -4.12 8.71 6.51
CA ALA A 153 -4.51 8.83 5.11
C ALA A 153 -5.97 8.45 4.83
N THR A 154 -6.76 8.07 5.86
CA THR A 154 -8.22 7.93 5.76
C THR A 154 -8.98 9.20 6.10
N GLN A 155 -8.28 10.33 6.28
CA GLN A 155 -8.88 11.63 6.56
C GLN A 155 -8.59 12.61 5.42
N LEU A 156 -9.56 13.47 5.15
CA LEU A 156 -9.39 14.62 4.27
C LEU A 156 -8.99 15.84 5.13
N PRO A 157 -7.92 16.60 4.78
CA PRO A 157 -7.52 17.79 5.53
C PRO A 157 -8.67 18.80 5.71
N MET A 158 -8.75 19.45 6.87
CA MET A 158 -9.80 20.42 7.22
C MET A 158 -9.81 21.68 6.33
N THR A 159 -8.78 21.88 5.50
CA THR A 159 -8.64 23.00 4.55
C THR A 159 -9.49 22.85 3.28
N VAL A 160 -10.12 21.69 3.09
CA VAL A 160 -11.24 21.55 2.16
C VAL A 160 -12.48 22.05 2.89
N GLY A 161 -12.70 23.38 2.84
CA GLY A 161 -13.88 24.00 3.42
C GLY A 161 -15.16 23.43 2.81
N ASP A 162 -16.09 23.04 3.66
CA ASP A 162 -17.50 23.01 3.30
C ASP A 162 -18.37 23.20 4.55
N GLU A 163 -19.31 24.13 4.46
CA GLU A 163 -20.38 24.31 5.44
C GLU A 163 -21.40 23.18 5.23
N GLY A 164 -21.06 21.97 5.70
CA GLY A 164 -21.93 20.79 5.58
C GLY A 164 -21.11 19.51 5.46
N HIS A 165 -20.81 18.88 6.58
CA HIS A 165 -19.92 17.71 6.62
C HIS A 165 -20.61 16.46 6.09
N GLY A 166 -20.37 16.11 4.82
CA GLY A 166 -20.51 14.74 4.33
C GLY A 166 -19.37 13.84 4.86
N SER A 167 -19.64 12.54 5.00
CA SER A 167 -18.63 11.57 5.43
C SER A 167 -17.45 11.50 4.47
N THR A 168 -16.26 11.22 5.01
CA THR A 168 -15.05 11.02 4.19
C THR A 168 -14.95 9.55 3.80
N ILE A 169 -15.06 9.27 2.50
CA ILE A 169 -14.89 7.92 1.95
C ILE A 169 -13.46 7.79 1.46
N THR A 170 -12.70 6.86 2.01
CA THR A 170 -11.34 6.56 1.53
C THR A 170 -11.32 5.21 0.86
N VAL A 171 -10.80 5.18 -0.37
CA VAL A 171 -10.58 3.94 -1.12
C VAL A 171 -9.08 3.68 -1.19
N GLU A 172 -8.63 2.56 -0.62
CA GLU A 172 -7.27 2.05 -0.78
C GLU A 172 -7.25 1.09 -1.98
N ILE A 173 -6.43 1.38 -3.01
CA ILE A 173 -6.24 0.52 -4.19
C ILE A 173 -4.79 0.08 -4.26
N LYS A 174 -4.52 -1.22 -4.44
CA LYS A 174 -3.21 -1.73 -4.86
C LYS A 174 -3.19 -1.86 -6.39
N PRO A 175 -2.60 -0.90 -7.12
CA PRO A 175 -2.77 -0.80 -8.57
C PRO A 175 -1.99 -1.89 -9.33
N LYS A 176 -0.97 -2.48 -8.69
CA LYS A 176 -0.05 -3.47 -9.29
C LYS A 176 0.66 -2.92 -10.53
N GLN A 177 1.29 -3.79 -11.31
CA GLN A 177 2.10 -3.38 -12.47
C GLN A 177 1.22 -2.92 -13.64
N GLY A 178 1.33 -1.64 -14.01
CA GLY A 178 0.49 -1.00 -15.03
C GLY A 178 0.93 -1.17 -16.48
N PHE A 179 1.93 -2.01 -16.76
CA PHE A 179 2.45 -2.24 -18.11
C PHE A 179 2.68 -3.73 -18.35
N PHE A 180 2.66 -4.14 -19.62
CA PHE A 180 2.96 -5.51 -20.01
C PHE A 180 4.47 -5.74 -20.01
N GLN A 181 4.92 -6.84 -19.40
CA GLN A 181 6.32 -7.21 -19.35
C GLN A 181 6.53 -8.49 -20.16
N HIS A 182 7.41 -8.42 -21.16
CA HIS A 182 7.87 -9.59 -21.88
C HIS A 182 8.91 -10.32 -21.03
N HIS A 183 8.76 -11.64 -20.89
CA HIS A 183 9.71 -12.49 -20.20
C HIS A 183 10.25 -13.55 -21.17
N PRO A 184 11.56 -13.84 -21.15
CA PRO A 184 12.14 -14.89 -21.98
C PRO A 184 11.43 -16.24 -21.77
N ASN A 185 11.08 -16.91 -22.86
CA ASN A 185 10.42 -18.23 -22.84
C ASN A 185 9.05 -18.26 -22.13
N VAL A 186 8.37 -17.12 -21.99
CA VAL A 186 7.01 -17.03 -21.43
C VAL A 186 6.12 -16.27 -22.40
N ASN A 187 5.58 -17.00 -23.38
CA ASN A 187 4.68 -16.48 -24.40
C ASN A 187 3.22 -16.74 -24.01
N ILE A 188 2.72 -15.97 -23.05
CA ILE A 188 1.31 -16.07 -22.62
C ILE A 188 0.65 -14.68 -22.63
N PRO A 189 -0.63 -14.58 -23.02
CA PRO A 189 -1.33 -13.30 -23.18
C PRO A 189 -1.82 -12.69 -21.86
N HIS A 190 -1.10 -12.89 -20.75
CA HIS A 190 -1.53 -12.48 -19.42
C HIS A 190 -0.51 -11.55 -18.76
N CYS A 191 -0.99 -10.47 -18.12
CA CYS A 191 -0.09 -9.60 -17.35
C CYS A 191 0.37 -10.29 -16.05
N ASN A 192 1.44 -9.76 -15.44
CA ASN A 192 2.01 -10.31 -14.20
C ASN A 192 0.97 -10.48 -13.07
N ASN A 193 0.03 -9.53 -12.91
CA ASN A 193 -1.00 -9.66 -11.87
C ASN A 193 -1.97 -10.79 -12.18
N CYS A 194 -2.48 -10.89 -13.41
CA CYS A 194 -3.42 -11.93 -13.80
C CYS A 194 -2.82 -13.33 -13.64
N ILE A 195 -1.55 -13.52 -14.02
CA ILE A 195 -0.81 -14.77 -13.80
C ILE A 195 -0.78 -15.13 -12.30
N LEU A 196 -0.46 -14.15 -11.45
CA LEU A 196 -0.40 -14.34 -10.01
C LEU A 196 -1.77 -14.51 -9.35
N GLN A 197 -2.86 -13.99 -9.94
CA GLN A 197 -4.21 -14.22 -9.44
C GLN A 197 -4.70 -15.61 -9.82
N ILE A 198 -4.42 -16.07 -11.04
CA ILE A 198 -4.72 -17.44 -11.48
C ILE A 198 -4.03 -18.47 -10.56
N GLU A 199 -2.76 -18.25 -10.23
CA GLU A 199 -2.06 -19.10 -9.25
C GLU A 199 -2.75 -19.13 -7.88
N LYS A 200 -3.25 -17.99 -7.39
CA LYS A 200 -3.95 -17.93 -6.10
C LYS A 200 -5.29 -18.64 -6.14
N SER A 201 -6.08 -18.45 -7.20
CA SER A 201 -7.41 -19.04 -7.31
C SER A 201 -7.37 -20.56 -7.40
N CYS A 202 -6.29 -21.12 -7.92
CA CYS A 202 -6.11 -22.58 -8.01
C CYS A 202 -5.54 -23.21 -6.73
N GLY A 203 -5.05 -22.43 -5.76
CA GLY A 203 -4.31 -22.96 -4.61
C GLY A 203 -4.79 -22.51 -3.22
N GLN A 204 -5.68 -21.51 -3.10
CA GLN A 204 -6.11 -20.95 -1.82
C GLN A 204 -7.62 -20.71 -1.76
N SER A 205 -8.26 -21.13 -0.67
CA SER A 205 -9.71 -20.99 -0.43
C SER A 205 -10.21 -19.54 -0.41
N HIS A 206 -9.37 -18.59 0.02
CA HIS A 206 -9.70 -17.16 0.09
C HIS A 206 -9.75 -16.44 -1.28
N PHE A 207 -9.34 -17.11 -2.37
CA PHE A 207 -9.36 -16.53 -3.72
C PHE A 207 -10.17 -17.40 -4.69
N SER A 208 -11.19 -18.08 -4.17
CA SER A 208 -12.02 -19.04 -4.93
C SER A 208 -12.73 -18.41 -6.13
N GLN A 209 -13.04 -17.10 -6.06
CA GLN A 209 -13.58 -16.34 -7.18
C GLN A 209 -12.48 -15.53 -7.87
N MET A 210 -12.32 -15.72 -9.17
CA MET A 210 -11.46 -14.85 -9.98
C MET A 210 -12.20 -13.54 -10.25
N TYR A 211 -11.51 -12.40 -10.11
CA TYR A 211 -12.07 -11.09 -10.41
C TYR A 211 -11.56 -10.54 -11.75
N ASP A 212 -12.30 -9.62 -12.35
CA ASP A 212 -12.06 -9.06 -13.70
C ASP A 212 -11.16 -7.80 -13.74
N PHE A 213 -10.39 -7.55 -12.69
CA PHE A 213 -9.48 -6.40 -12.58
C PHE A 213 -8.13 -6.74 -13.23
N CYS A 214 -7.83 -6.01 -14.30
CA CYS A 214 -6.53 -6.01 -14.92
C CYS A 214 -5.84 -4.66 -14.65
N PRO A 215 -4.62 -4.64 -14.08
CA PRO A 215 -3.84 -3.41 -13.96
C PRO A 215 -3.67 -2.67 -15.28
N MET A 216 -3.55 -3.39 -16.40
CA MET A 216 -3.44 -2.74 -17.71
C MET A 216 -4.69 -1.95 -18.10
N ASP A 217 -5.87 -2.32 -17.61
CA ASP A 217 -7.09 -1.56 -17.80
C ASP A 217 -7.09 -0.29 -16.94
N LEU A 218 -6.66 -0.42 -15.67
CA LEU A 218 -6.48 0.73 -14.76
C LEU A 218 -5.48 1.75 -15.35
N PHE A 219 -4.37 1.27 -15.91
CA PHE A 219 -3.33 2.12 -16.49
C PHE A 219 -3.49 2.37 -18.01
N SER A 220 -4.65 2.04 -18.59
CA SER A 220 -4.84 2.09 -20.05
C SER A 220 -4.92 3.52 -20.63
N GLY A 221 -5.21 4.52 -19.80
CA GLY A 221 -5.62 5.84 -20.30
C GLY A 221 -6.96 5.85 -21.02
N ASN A 222 -7.75 4.77 -20.95
CA ASN A 222 -9.10 4.69 -21.48
C ASN A 222 -10.11 4.68 -20.31
N TYR A 223 -11.06 5.62 -20.33
CA TYR A 223 -12.02 5.78 -19.24
C TYR A 223 -12.85 4.51 -19.00
N SER A 224 -13.39 3.89 -20.05
CA SER A 224 -14.27 2.72 -19.93
C SER A 224 -13.53 1.51 -19.34
N ARG A 225 -12.30 1.25 -19.81
CA ARG A 225 -11.44 0.18 -19.27
C ARG A 225 -11.09 0.43 -17.81
N MET A 226 -10.66 1.64 -17.47
CA MET A 226 -10.33 2.01 -16.09
C MET A 226 -11.55 1.90 -15.17
N HIS A 227 -12.70 2.41 -15.60
CA HIS A 227 -13.96 2.35 -14.86
C HIS A 227 -14.34 0.89 -14.56
N LYS A 228 -14.30 0.03 -15.58
CA LYS A 228 -14.54 -1.41 -15.43
C LYS A 228 -13.55 -2.03 -14.42
N ALA A 229 -12.27 -1.69 -14.51
CA ALA A 229 -11.25 -2.21 -13.59
C ALA A 229 -11.54 -1.83 -12.13
N ILE A 230 -11.86 -0.57 -11.86
CA ILE A 230 -12.20 -0.11 -10.49
C ILE A 230 -13.52 -0.74 -10.03
N HIS A 231 -14.54 -0.79 -10.89
CA HIS A 231 -15.81 -1.44 -10.59
C HIS A 231 -15.64 -2.92 -10.23
N SER A 232 -14.81 -3.66 -10.96
CA SER A 232 -14.49 -5.07 -10.63
C SER A 232 -13.86 -5.20 -9.24
N LEU A 233 -13.06 -4.23 -8.79
CA LEU A 233 -12.52 -4.21 -7.43
C LEU A 233 -13.57 -3.85 -6.37
N PHE A 234 -14.61 -3.09 -6.69
CA PHE A 234 -15.72 -2.82 -5.77
C PHE A 234 -16.60 -4.08 -5.58
N LEU A 235 -16.76 -4.89 -6.61
CA LEU A 235 -17.50 -6.14 -6.51
C LEU A 235 -16.69 -7.23 -5.79
N VAL A 236 -15.41 -7.36 -6.16
CA VAL A 236 -14.52 -8.41 -5.65
C VAL A 236 -13.17 -7.77 -5.27
N PRO A 237 -13.01 -7.29 -4.03
CA PRO A 237 -11.87 -6.46 -3.63
C PRO A 237 -10.54 -7.20 -3.59
N HIS A 238 -10.54 -8.48 -3.20
CA HIS A 238 -9.33 -9.24 -2.88
C HIS A 238 -8.38 -8.39 -1.99
N ARG A 239 -7.08 -8.64 -2.04
CA ARG A 239 -6.07 -7.79 -1.40
C ARG A 239 -5.71 -6.55 -2.22
N ASN A 240 -6.59 -6.16 -3.14
CA ASN A 240 -6.38 -5.08 -4.09
C ASN A 240 -7.24 -3.84 -3.79
N LEU A 241 -8.31 -3.98 -2.99
CA LEU A 241 -9.14 -2.85 -2.60
C LEU A 241 -9.61 -2.94 -1.13
N ARG A 242 -9.65 -1.79 -0.46
CA ARG A 242 -10.36 -1.59 0.80
C ARG A 242 -11.10 -0.26 0.78
N ILE A 243 -12.26 -0.17 1.43
CA ILE A 243 -13.01 1.07 1.57
C ILE A 243 -13.23 1.38 3.04
N PHE A 244 -13.03 2.65 3.37
CA PHE A 244 -13.22 3.21 4.71
C PHE A 244 -14.22 4.37 4.67
N VAL A 245 -15.10 4.45 5.66
CA VAL A 245 -15.99 5.60 5.88
C VAL A 245 -15.63 6.22 7.23
N ASP A 246 -15.19 7.48 7.21
CA ASP A 246 -14.65 8.21 8.37
C ASP A 246 -13.60 7.40 9.14
N GLY A 247 -12.80 6.67 8.36
CA GLY A 247 -11.73 5.82 8.83
C GLY A 247 -12.14 4.42 9.30
N ASN A 248 -13.43 4.10 9.36
CA ASN A 248 -13.88 2.74 9.68
C ASN A 248 -13.86 1.88 8.42
N GLN A 249 -13.22 0.72 8.44
CA GLN A 249 -13.23 -0.19 7.28
C GLN A 249 -14.64 -0.76 7.11
N VAL A 250 -15.24 -0.50 5.96
CA VAL A 250 -16.58 -1.00 5.60
C VAL A 250 -16.48 -2.12 4.57
N HIS A 251 -15.50 -2.08 3.66
CA HIS A 251 -15.32 -3.05 2.57
C HIS A 251 -13.89 -3.60 2.50
N SER A 252 -13.73 -4.92 2.41
CA SER A 252 -12.49 -5.61 2.03
C SER A 252 -12.76 -7.06 1.60
N ASP A 253 -11.71 -7.81 1.28
CA ASP A 253 -11.77 -9.26 1.05
C ASP A 253 -12.31 -10.04 2.25
N GLU A 254 -11.88 -9.64 3.46
CA GLU A 254 -12.28 -10.31 4.70
C GLU A 254 -13.69 -9.90 5.15
N LYS A 255 -14.16 -8.73 4.71
CA LYS A 255 -15.47 -8.17 5.06
C LYS A 255 -16.08 -7.50 3.81
N PRO A 256 -16.57 -8.29 2.84
CA PRO A 256 -17.21 -7.74 1.66
C PRO A 256 -18.52 -7.05 2.03
N LEU A 257 -18.86 -5.99 1.31
CA LEU A 257 -20.19 -5.39 1.32
C LEU A 257 -20.98 -6.04 0.22
N GLU A 258 -22.24 -6.33 0.48
CA GLU A 258 -23.16 -6.74 -0.57
C GLU A 258 -23.48 -5.55 -1.47
N ASP A 259 -23.55 -5.80 -2.78
CA ASP A 259 -23.79 -4.78 -3.80
C ASP A 259 -25.05 -3.94 -3.52
N LYS A 260 -26.11 -4.56 -2.99
CA LYS A 260 -27.39 -3.92 -2.68
C LYS A 260 -27.30 -2.82 -1.62
N ILE A 261 -26.38 -2.95 -0.67
CA ILE A 261 -26.22 -2.00 0.45
C ILE A 261 -25.02 -1.07 0.27
N PHE A 262 -24.32 -1.18 -0.87
CA PHE A 262 -23.08 -0.47 -1.13
C PHE A 262 -23.32 1.04 -1.17
N THR A 263 -24.28 1.47 -1.98
CA THR A 263 -24.65 2.89 -2.11
C THR A 263 -25.20 3.42 -0.79
N GLU A 264 -26.08 2.69 -0.10
CA GLU A 264 -26.66 3.10 1.19
C GLU A 264 -25.59 3.27 2.27
N THR A 265 -24.56 2.42 2.28
CA THR A 265 -23.45 2.52 3.24
C THR A 265 -22.54 3.71 2.95
N LEU A 266 -22.26 3.98 1.66
CA LEU A 266 -21.36 5.07 1.27
C LEU A 266 -22.06 6.44 1.28
N PHE A 267 -23.33 6.47 0.91
CA PHE A 267 -24.13 7.67 0.70
C PHE A 267 -25.52 7.51 1.34
N PRO A 268 -25.62 7.54 2.68
CA PRO A 268 -26.86 7.19 3.39
C PRO A 268 -28.07 8.07 3.10
N ARG A 269 -27.89 9.28 2.56
CA ARG A 269 -28.99 10.18 2.18
C ARG A 269 -29.27 10.16 0.67
N ASN A 270 -28.77 9.14 -0.05
CA ASN A 270 -28.89 9.00 -1.50
C ASN A 270 -28.35 10.22 -2.28
N GLU A 271 -27.37 10.91 -1.69
CA GLU A 271 -26.70 12.08 -2.26
C GLU A 271 -25.85 11.75 -3.50
N ALA A 272 -25.29 10.53 -3.55
CA ALA A 272 -24.53 10.01 -4.68
C ALA A 272 -24.62 8.47 -4.77
N THR A 273 -24.05 7.91 -5.83
CA THR A 273 -24.01 6.47 -6.11
C THR A 273 -22.58 5.93 -6.09
N SER A 274 -22.41 4.61 -6.03
CA SER A 274 -21.11 3.97 -6.22
C SER A 274 -20.47 4.32 -7.59
N ASP A 275 -21.27 4.43 -8.66
CA ASP A 275 -20.79 4.83 -9.99
C ASP A 275 -20.23 6.27 -10.02
N ASP A 276 -20.84 7.19 -9.26
CA ASP A 276 -20.30 8.54 -9.09
C ASP A 276 -18.93 8.50 -8.44
N LEU A 277 -18.79 7.71 -7.37
CA LEU A 277 -17.52 7.56 -6.68
C LEU A 277 -16.45 6.95 -7.60
N ILE A 278 -16.79 5.91 -8.37
CA ILE A 278 -15.88 5.29 -9.34
C ILE A 278 -15.49 6.29 -10.44
N SER A 279 -16.45 7.07 -10.94
CA SER A 279 -16.22 8.14 -11.91
C SER A 279 -15.25 9.20 -11.36
N ALA A 280 -15.44 9.61 -10.10
CA ALA A 280 -14.57 10.55 -9.40
C ALA A 280 -13.15 9.99 -9.21
N LEU A 281 -13.03 8.71 -8.83
CA LEU A 281 -11.75 8.01 -8.72
C LEU A 281 -11.01 7.99 -10.06
N CYS A 282 -11.70 7.65 -11.17
CA CYS A 282 -11.10 7.62 -12.50
C CYS A 282 -10.49 8.99 -12.86
N LEU A 283 -11.21 10.08 -12.60
CA LEU A 283 -10.76 11.44 -12.88
C LEU A 283 -9.58 11.85 -11.97
N ALA A 284 -9.68 11.63 -10.66
CA ALA A 284 -8.66 12.01 -9.68
C ALA A 284 -7.34 11.25 -9.89
N LEU A 285 -7.39 9.93 -10.10
CA LEU A 285 -6.21 9.08 -10.28
C LEU A 285 -5.41 9.43 -11.56
N THR A 286 -6.10 9.93 -12.59
CA THR A 286 -5.51 10.24 -13.89
C THR A 286 -5.25 11.74 -14.10
N GLY A 287 -5.66 12.59 -13.15
CA GLY A 287 -5.52 14.04 -13.25
C GLY A 287 -6.39 14.66 -14.36
N ASN A 288 -7.56 14.07 -14.64
CA ASN A 288 -8.49 14.60 -15.64
C ASN A 288 -9.65 15.35 -14.99
N HIS A 289 -10.16 16.35 -15.70
CA HIS A 289 -11.35 17.09 -15.29
C HIS A 289 -12.62 16.64 -16.03
N SER A 290 -12.50 15.76 -17.02
CA SER A 290 -13.64 15.23 -17.76
C SER A 290 -13.31 13.90 -18.43
N LYS A 291 -14.35 13.18 -18.88
CA LYS A 291 -14.23 11.97 -19.71
C LYS A 291 -13.73 12.26 -21.13
N LYS A 292 -13.79 13.54 -21.59
CA LYS A 292 -13.30 13.95 -22.91
C LYS A 292 -11.77 14.02 -22.90
N LYS A 293 -11.13 13.43 -23.92
CA LYS A 293 -9.65 13.34 -24.03
C LYS A 293 -9.00 12.69 -22.79
N PHE A 294 -9.71 11.73 -22.18
CA PHE A 294 -9.22 10.99 -21.03
C PHE A 294 -7.90 10.29 -21.38
N ARG A 295 -6.88 10.49 -20.54
CA ARG A 295 -5.55 9.89 -20.64
C ARG A 295 -4.85 10.00 -19.30
N ILE A 296 -3.86 9.17 -19.03
CA ILE A 296 -3.05 9.31 -17.81
C ILE A 296 -2.14 10.53 -17.98
N ARG A 297 -2.28 11.53 -17.10
CA ARG A 297 -1.38 12.69 -17.08
C ARG A 297 -0.08 12.30 -16.38
N ASP A 298 1.04 12.79 -16.89
CA ASP A 298 2.36 12.56 -16.29
C ASP A 298 2.50 13.09 -14.86
N SER A 299 1.72 14.13 -14.53
CA SER A 299 1.64 14.72 -13.20
C SER A 299 0.62 14.04 -12.28
N SER A 300 -0.15 13.05 -12.76
CA SER A 300 -1.09 12.35 -11.89
C SER A 300 -0.40 11.25 -11.11
N VAL A 301 -1.01 10.82 -10.01
CA VAL A 301 -0.50 9.73 -9.17
C VAL A 301 -0.23 8.45 -10.00
N LEU A 302 -1.13 8.07 -10.91
CA LEU A 302 -0.91 6.91 -11.78
C LEU A 302 0.17 7.14 -12.82
N GLY A 303 0.33 8.36 -13.35
CA GLY A 303 1.42 8.69 -14.27
C GLY A 303 2.79 8.54 -13.61
N GLN A 304 2.94 9.07 -12.40
CA GLN A 304 4.17 8.99 -11.62
C GLN A 304 4.48 7.55 -11.17
N ILE A 305 3.47 6.81 -10.67
CA ILE A 305 3.62 5.38 -10.34
C ILE A 305 4.03 4.58 -11.58
N LEU A 306 3.37 4.77 -12.72
CA LEU A 306 3.68 4.02 -13.94
C LEU A 306 5.12 4.29 -14.41
N ARG A 307 5.58 5.55 -14.35
CA ARG A 307 6.97 5.92 -14.67
C ARG A 307 7.95 5.21 -13.74
N ALA A 308 7.70 5.25 -12.43
CA ALA A 308 8.54 4.62 -11.42
C ALA A 308 8.55 3.08 -11.55
N GLN A 309 7.44 2.47 -11.96
CA GLN A 309 7.37 1.02 -12.23
C GLN A 309 8.16 0.59 -13.47
N LYS A 310 8.25 1.46 -14.49
CA LYS A 310 8.97 1.20 -15.76
C LYS A 310 10.50 1.29 -15.64
N VAL A 311 11.02 1.67 -14.48
CA VAL A 311 12.45 1.50 -14.15
C VAL A 311 12.87 0.02 -14.25
N ASP A 312 11.93 -0.92 -14.05
CA ASP A 312 12.17 -2.33 -14.38
C ASP A 312 12.04 -2.57 -15.88
N GLU A 313 13.17 -2.86 -16.52
CA GLU A 313 13.29 -3.20 -17.92
C GLU A 313 13.33 -4.73 -18.16
N ILE A 314 13.62 -5.51 -17.12
CA ILE A 314 14.02 -6.92 -17.25
C ILE A 314 12.91 -7.90 -16.87
N GLY A 315 12.01 -7.50 -15.96
CA GLY A 315 10.97 -8.37 -15.44
C GLY A 315 11.46 -9.45 -14.47
N ILE A 316 10.49 -10.11 -13.82
CA ILE A 316 10.73 -11.09 -12.76
C ILE A 316 11.53 -12.32 -13.19
N VAL A 317 11.35 -12.82 -14.42
CA VAL A 317 12.03 -14.04 -14.89
C VAL A 317 13.51 -13.78 -15.10
N ARG A 318 13.85 -12.70 -15.83
CA ARG A 318 15.26 -12.32 -16.04
C ARG A 318 15.92 -11.89 -14.73
N ALA A 319 15.22 -11.13 -13.88
CA ALA A 319 15.74 -10.76 -12.56
C ALA A 319 16.13 -12.00 -11.73
N HIS A 320 15.27 -13.03 -11.69
CA HIS A 320 15.60 -14.26 -10.99
C HIS A 320 16.81 -14.97 -11.59
N ALA A 321 16.86 -15.10 -12.92
CA ALA A 321 17.97 -15.75 -13.61
C ALA A 321 19.31 -15.03 -13.39
N ILE A 322 19.30 -13.69 -13.34
CA ILE A 322 20.50 -12.90 -13.00
C ILE A 322 20.87 -13.16 -11.54
N TYR A 323 19.93 -13.03 -10.62
CA TYR A 323 20.17 -13.23 -9.20
C TYR A 323 20.76 -14.61 -8.90
N ASP A 324 20.28 -15.68 -9.56
CA ASP A 324 20.79 -17.03 -9.36
C ASP A 324 22.26 -17.22 -9.76
N ARG A 325 22.74 -16.46 -10.75
CA ARG A 325 24.14 -16.52 -11.22
C ARG A 325 25.10 -15.68 -10.40
N MET A 326 24.59 -14.73 -9.61
CA MET A 326 25.41 -13.84 -8.79
C MET A 326 26.17 -14.60 -7.70
N GLU A 327 27.33 -14.04 -7.35
CA GLU A 327 28.15 -14.51 -6.24
C GLU A 327 27.42 -14.40 -4.89
N HIS A 328 27.82 -15.24 -3.93
CA HIS A 328 27.15 -15.34 -2.63
C HIS A 328 27.16 -14.03 -1.83
N HIS A 329 28.25 -13.27 -1.92
CA HIS A 329 28.38 -12.00 -1.20
C HIS A 329 27.40 -10.94 -1.74
N ILE A 330 27.19 -10.87 -3.07
CA ILE A 330 26.20 -10.00 -3.72
C ILE A 330 24.78 -10.43 -3.33
N LYS A 331 24.48 -11.73 -3.41
CA LYS A 331 23.17 -12.27 -2.99
C LYS A 331 22.84 -11.87 -1.56
N THR A 332 23.81 -11.96 -0.66
CA THR A 332 23.66 -11.57 0.75
C THR A 332 23.40 -10.07 0.90
N ASN A 333 24.12 -9.23 0.15
CA ASN A 333 23.88 -7.78 0.14
C ASN A 333 22.46 -7.42 -0.32
N LEU A 334 21.94 -8.08 -1.37
CA LEU A 334 20.59 -7.85 -1.91
C LEU A 334 19.45 -8.36 -1.00
N LEU A 335 19.78 -9.08 0.08
CA LEU A 335 18.83 -9.40 1.15
C LEU A 335 18.72 -8.28 2.19
N ASP A 336 19.67 -7.34 2.22
CA ASP A 336 19.63 -6.20 3.12
C ASP A 336 18.73 -5.09 2.56
N LYS A 337 17.88 -4.54 3.44
CA LYS A 337 16.92 -3.51 3.07
C LYS A 337 17.57 -2.15 2.80
N SER A 338 18.77 -1.90 3.33
CA SER A 338 19.49 -0.65 3.11
C SER A 338 20.34 -0.68 1.83
N SER A 339 20.45 -1.82 1.14
CA SER A 339 21.30 -1.98 -0.05
C SER A 339 21.07 -0.88 -1.08
N LEU A 340 19.80 -0.60 -1.42
CA LEU A 340 19.46 0.47 -2.37
C LEU A 340 19.81 1.86 -1.83
N THR A 341 19.51 2.14 -0.56
CA THR A 341 19.80 3.44 0.08
C THR A 341 21.30 3.73 0.17
N HIS A 342 22.13 2.71 0.38
CA HIS A 342 23.58 2.86 0.43
C HIS A 342 24.18 3.23 -0.92
N VAL A 343 23.61 2.70 -2.01
CA VAL A 343 24.02 3.02 -3.39
C VAL A 343 23.53 4.42 -3.78
N GLY A 344 22.29 4.76 -3.43
CA GLY A 344 21.70 6.05 -3.79
C GLY A 344 20.98 6.01 -5.14
N LEU A 345 20.02 6.93 -5.33
CA LEU A 345 19.11 6.87 -6.48
C LEU A 345 19.81 7.18 -7.80
N GLU A 346 20.71 8.16 -7.82
CA GLU A 346 21.45 8.57 -9.02
C GLU A 346 22.20 7.38 -9.61
N ASP A 347 23.04 6.74 -8.79
CA ASP A 347 23.75 5.51 -9.17
C ASP A 347 22.81 4.36 -9.54
N ILE A 348 21.59 4.29 -8.98
CA ILE A 348 20.60 3.27 -9.37
C ILE A 348 20.08 3.51 -10.80
N LEU A 349 19.91 4.76 -11.20
CA LEU A 349 19.30 5.15 -12.47
C LEU A 349 20.31 5.40 -13.58
N GLU A 350 21.58 5.64 -13.25
CA GLU A 350 22.63 5.85 -14.24
C GLU A 350 22.78 4.66 -15.19
N GLN A 351 22.65 4.94 -16.50
CA GLN A 351 22.95 4.02 -17.59
C GLN A 351 24.39 4.25 -18.07
N LYS A 352 25.38 4.13 -17.17
CA LYS A 352 26.78 4.09 -17.61
C LYS A 352 27.05 2.70 -18.18
N SER A 353 27.71 2.63 -19.33
CA SER A 353 28.28 1.37 -19.81
C SER A 353 29.34 0.96 -18.79
N LEU A 354 28.98 -0.01 -17.94
CA LEU A 354 29.88 -0.54 -16.94
C LEU A 354 30.86 -1.47 -17.67
N ASN A 355 32.15 -1.28 -17.42
CA ASN A 355 33.22 -2.06 -18.05
C ASN A 355 33.18 -3.57 -17.69
N ASN A 356 32.31 -3.95 -16.75
CA ASN A 356 32.16 -5.28 -16.20
C ASN A 356 30.69 -5.74 -16.30
N GLU A 357 30.45 -6.88 -16.96
CA GLU A 357 29.10 -7.47 -17.09
C GLU A 357 28.41 -7.69 -15.74
N ASN A 358 29.15 -8.10 -14.71
CA ASN A 358 28.56 -8.37 -13.39
C ASN A 358 27.99 -7.11 -12.74
N ASP A 359 28.63 -5.95 -12.97
CA ASP A 359 28.16 -4.68 -12.43
C ASP A 359 26.89 -4.22 -13.15
N ASP A 360 26.82 -4.39 -14.47
CA ASP A 360 25.60 -4.10 -15.25
C ASP A 360 24.43 -4.99 -14.82
N LEU A 361 24.68 -6.29 -14.65
CA LEU A 361 23.67 -7.23 -14.16
C LEU A 361 23.18 -6.87 -12.74
N LEU A 362 24.08 -6.46 -11.85
CA LEU A 362 23.71 -5.98 -10.51
C LEU A 362 22.88 -4.70 -10.59
N GLN A 363 23.21 -3.81 -11.51
CA GLN A 363 22.47 -2.57 -11.76
C GLN A 363 21.04 -2.83 -12.23
N GLN A 364 20.86 -3.80 -13.12
CA GLN A 364 19.53 -4.26 -13.56
C GLN A 364 18.71 -4.81 -12.38
N LEU A 365 19.33 -5.57 -11.45
CA LEU A 365 18.66 -6.04 -10.24
C LEU A 365 18.23 -4.91 -9.29
N ARG A 366 19.07 -3.89 -9.10
CA ARG A 366 18.74 -2.73 -8.27
C ARG A 366 17.52 -1.99 -8.81
N ARG A 367 17.50 -1.73 -10.13
CA ARG A 367 16.35 -1.15 -10.85
C ARG A 367 15.08 -2.01 -10.69
N TYR A 368 15.21 -3.34 -10.79
CA TYR A 368 14.11 -4.27 -10.53
C TYR A 368 13.56 -4.15 -9.09
N PHE A 369 14.42 -4.13 -8.06
CA PHE A 369 13.96 -4.05 -6.67
C PHE A 369 13.31 -2.70 -6.34
N LEU A 370 13.85 -1.60 -6.88
CA LEU A 370 13.25 -0.28 -6.78
C LEU A 370 11.83 -0.27 -7.39
N ALA A 371 11.70 -0.74 -8.63
CA ALA A 371 10.41 -0.85 -9.29
C ALA A 371 9.45 -1.82 -8.58
N ALA A 372 9.97 -2.89 -7.96
CA ALA A 372 9.17 -3.83 -7.19
C ALA A 372 8.51 -3.18 -5.95
N THR A 373 9.12 -2.14 -5.37
CA THR A 373 8.45 -1.30 -4.36
C THR A 373 7.23 -0.59 -4.98
N MET A 374 7.40 0.03 -6.16
CA MET A 374 6.35 0.78 -6.86
C MET A 374 5.23 -0.12 -7.42
N LYS A 375 5.53 -1.39 -7.69
CA LYS A 375 4.55 -2.40 -8.14
C LYS A 375 3.69 -2.94 -6.99
N ASP A 376 4.07 -2.72 -5.74
CA ASP A 376 3.39 -3.27 -4.55
C ASP A 376 2.93 -2.20 -3.54
N CYS A 377 3.02 -0.92 -3.91
CA CYS A 377 2.45 0.18 -3.13
C CYS A 377 0.91 0.13 -3.15
N SER A 378 0.28 0.87 -2.23
CA SER A 378 -1.16 1.19 -2.28
C SER A 378 -1.36 2.68 -2.53
N ILE A 379 -2.49 3.05 -3.13
CA ILE A 379 -2.96 4.42 -3.28
C ILE A 379 -4.19 4.56 -2.39
N MET A 380 -4.15 5.49 -1.43
CA MET A 380 -5.30 5.87 -0.59
C MET A 380 -5.89 7.17 -1.14
N ILE A 381 -7.13 7.11 -1.61
CA ILE A 381 -7.86 8.25 -2.15
C ILE A 381 -9.01 8.56 -1.21
N SER A 382 -8.89 9.64 -0.44
CA SER A 382 -9.98 10.16 0.40
C SER A 382 -10.82 11.11 -0.41
N LEU A 383 -12.13 10.90 -0.47
CA LEU A 383 -13.10 11.76 -1.14
C LEU A 383 -14.19 12.21 -0.16
N ARG A 384 -14.71 13.42 -0.38
CA ARG A 384 -15.89 13.94 0.30
C ARG A 384 -16.78 14.62 -0.73
N LEU A 385 -18.07 14.28 -0.73
CA LEU A 385 -19.06 14.97 -1.54
C LEU A 385 -19.24 16.40 -0.99
N LEU A 386 -19.25 17.38 -1.90
CA LEU A 386 -19.43 18.79 -1.57
C LEU A 386 -20.83 19.26 -1.96
N HIS A 387 -21.37 20.21 -1.20
CA HIS A 387 -22.64 20.88 -1.55
C HIS A 387 -22.43 21.94 -2.62
N SER A 388 -21.33 22.69 -2.50
CA SER A 388 -20.97 23.72 -3.47
C SER A 388 -19.45 23.92 -3.53
N CYS A 389 -18.96 24.50 -4.61
CA CYS A 389 -17.57 24.91 -4.72
C CYS A 389 -17.53 26.23 -5.52
N SER A 390 -17.31 27.33 -4.80
CA SER A 390 -17.35 28.68 -5.37
C SER A 390 -16.17 28.99 -6.30
N VAL A 391 -15.03 28.31 -6.12
CA VAL A 391 -13.80 28.55 -6.88
C VAL A 391 -13.26 27.22 -7.42
N PRO A 392 -12.85 27.16 -8.70
CA PRO A 392 -12.19 25.98 -9.25
C PRO A 392 -10.95 25.59 -8.43
N ARG A 393 -10.98 24.37 -7.91
CA ARG A 393 -9.94 23.80 -7.06
C ARG A 393 -9.30 22.60 -7.73
N ARG A 394 -7.97 22.45 -7.60
CA ARG A 394 -7.22 21.32 -8.19
C ARG A 394 -7.54 20.00 -7.49
N ASP A 395 -7.91 20.07 -6.23
CA ASP A 395 -8.29 18.97 -5.34
C ASP A 395 -9.81 18.71 -5.33
N VAL A 396 -10.52 19.17 -6.37
CA VAL A 396 -11.96 18.90 -6.56
C VAL A 396 -12.19 18.34 -7.97
N VAL A 397 -12.97 17.25 -8.06
CA VAL A 397 -13.49 16.73 -9.32
C VAL A 397 -14.98 17.05 -9.45
N ARG A 398 -15.38 17.53 -10.63
CA ARG A 398 -16.79 17.74 -11.00
C ARG A 398 -17.21 16.66 -11.99
N LEU A 399 -18.28 15.96 -11.66
CA LEU A 399 -18.87 14.93 -12.51
C LEU A 399 -19.87 15.55 -13.52
N PRO A 400 -20.22 14.83 -14.60
CA PRO A 400 -21.19 15.31 -15.58
C PRO A 400 -22.61 15.57 -15.04
N ASN A 401 -22.96 14.97 -13.90
CA ASN A 401 -24.22 15.17 -13.19
C ASN A 401 -24.11 16.23 -12.08
N ASP A 402 -23.12 17.13 -12.20
CA ASP A 402 -22.86 18.25 -11.29
C ASP A 402 -22.47 17.90 -9.85
N ARG A 403 -22.33 16.62 -9.51
CA ARG A 403 -21.75 16.19 -8.24
C ARG A 403 -20.29 16.60 -8.14
N LEU A 404 -19.91 17.11 -6.98
CA LEU A 404 -18.57 17.61 -6.67
C LEU A 404 -17.94 16.76 -5.59
N PHE A 405 -16.74 16.24 -5.84
CA PHE A 405 -15.96 15.54 -4.82
C PHE A 405 -14.65 16.28 -4.59
N ALA A 406 -14.44 16.75 -3.37
CA ALA A 406 -13.09 17.04 -2.92
C ALA A 406 -12.32 15.74 -2.72
N PHE A 407 -11.02 15.76 -2.98
CA PHE A 407 -10.19 14.59 -2.81
C PHE A 407 -8.78 14.91 -2.29
N SER A 408 -8.17 13.92 -1.64
CA SER A 408 -6.74 13.87 -1.32
C SER A 408 -6.22 12.48 -1.67
N ILE A 409 -5.02 12.40 -2.24
CA ILE A 409 -4.41 11.12 -2.63
C ILE A 409 -3.08 10.97 -1.90
N LYS A 410 -2.85 9.80 -1.29
CA LYS A 410 -1.59 9.43 -0.65
C LYS A 410 -1.14 8.05 -1.11
N ILE A 411 0.16 7.89 -1.36
CA ILE A 411 0.77 6.59 -1.67
C ILE A 411 1.37 6.02 -0.38
N VAL A 412 1.05 4.76 -0.09
CA VAL A 412 1.50 4.03 1.10
C VAL A 412 2.11 2.68 0.71
N ASP A 413 2.64 1.94 1.69
CA ASP A 413 3.29 0.63 1.49
C ASP A 413 4.58 0.66 0.63
N LEU A 414 5.36 1.74 0.75
CA LEU A 414 6.57 2.00 -0.03
C LEU A 414 7.88 1.46 0.60
N ASP A 415 7.79 0.38 1.38
CA ASP A 415 8.98 -0.25 1.98
C ASP A 415 9.92 -0.84 0.90
N PRO A 416 11.25 -0.87 1.15
CA PRO A 416 12.21 -1.49 0.24
C PRO A 416 11.92 -2.99 0.06
N LYS A 417 11.94 -3.45 -1.20
CA LYS A 417 11.92 -4.87 -1.54
C LYS A 417 13.34 -5.43 -1.63
N THR A 418 13.46 -6.72 -1.37
CA THR A 418 14.76 -7.44 -1.28
C THR A 418 14.73 -8.68 -2.16
N ALA A 419 15.86 -9.35 -2.34
CA ALA A 419 15.95 -10.62 -3.06
C ALA A 419 14.98 -11.70 -2.54
N LYS A 420 14.64 -11.67 -1.24
CA LYS A 420 13.61 -12.56 -0.69
C LYS A 420 12.24 -12.36 -1.35
N ASN A 421 11.89 -11.13 -1.74
CA ASN A 421 10.65 -10.85 -2.46
C ASN A 421 10.69 -11.43 -3.88
N LEU A 422 11.82 -11.32 -4.57
CA LEU A 422 12.03 -11.89 -5.90
C LEU A 422 11.87 -13.41 -5.91
N ILE A 423 12.58 -14.11 -5.04
CA ILE A 423 12.56 -15.59 -4.97
C ILE A 423 11.13 -16.10 -4.75
N ASN A 424 10.41 -15.53 -3.76
CA ASN A 424 9.05 -15.96 -3.45
C ASN A 424 8.05 -15.62 -4.58
N SER A 425 8.17 -14.45 -5.20
CA SER A 425 7.25 -14.04 -6.26
C SER A 425 7.51 -14.78 -7.56
N HIS A 426 8.77 -15.10 -7.88
CA HIS A 426 9.14 -15.82 -9.10
C HIS A 426 8.59 -17.25 -9.09
N ALA A 427 8.74 -17.97 -7.97
CA ALA A 427 8.19 -19.32 -7.84
C ALA A 427 6.68 -19.36 -8.11
N ARG A 428 5.94 -18.40 -7.54
CA ARG A 428 4.49 -18.27 -7.75
C ARG A 428 4.14 -17.85 -9.17
N PHE A 429 4.90 -16.92 -9.75
CA PHE A 429 4.72 -16.50 -11.13
C PHE A 429 4.86 -17.69 -12.08
N MET A 430 5.93 -18.49 -11.95
CA MET A 430 6.16 -19.67 -12.79
C MET A 430 5.11 -20.77 -12.58
N SER A 431 4.59 -20.92 -11.35
CA SER A 431 3.44 -21.79 -11.08
C SER A 431 2.19 -21.33 -11.84
N GLY A 432 1.89 -20.04 -11.85
CA GLY A 432 0.79 -19.46 -12.64
C GLY A 432 0.99 -19.66 -14.14
N VAL A 433 2.21 -19.46 -14.66
CA VAL A 433 2.55 -19.74 -16.06
C VAL A 433 2.26 -21.20 -16.43
N LYS A 434 2.62 -22.14 -15.56
CA LYS A 434 2.34 -23.57 -15.77
C LYS A 434 0.84 -23.86 -15.85
N ILE A 435 0.05 -23.27 -14.95
CA ILE A 435 -1.42 -23.42 -14.95
C ILE A 435 -2.03 -22.92 -16.27
N ILE A 436 -1.59 -21.73 -16.73
CA ILE A 436 -2.10 -21.13 -17.97
C ILE A 436 -1.75 -21.97 -19.20
N ARG A 437 -0.53 -22.54 -19.26
CA ARG A 437 -0.14 -23.42 -20.37
C ARG A 437 -1.02 -24.67 -20.45
N LEU A 438 -1.29 -25.29 -19.30
CA LEU A 438 -2.19 -26.45 -19.23
C LEU A 438 -3.63 -26.09 -19.65
N ASP A 439 -4.11 -24.88 -19.31
CA ASP A 439 -5.41 -24.39 -19.77
C ASP A 439 -5.43 -24.13 -21.29
N GLN A 440 -4.33 -23.63 -21.86
CA GLN A 440 -4.22 -23.37 -23.31
C GLN A 440 -4.18 -24.64 -24.17
N GLU A 441 -3.74 -25.77 -23.60
CA GLU A 441 -3.80 -27.10 -24.23
C GLU A 441 -5.24 -27.66 -24.30
N SER A 442 -6.18 -27.07 -23.57
CA SER A 442 -7.61 -27.41 -23.65
C SER A 442 -8.27 -26.78 -24.89
N THR A 443 -9.41 -27.33 -25.32
CA THR A 443 -10.16 -26.77 -26.46
C THR A 443 -10.58 -25.33 -26.17
N GLU A 444 -10.73 -24.51 -27.21
CA GLU A 444 -11.01 -23.07 -27.06
C GLU A 444 -12.32 -22.78 -26.29
N THR A 445 -13.31 -23.68 -26.40
CA THR A 445 -14.58 -23.62 -25.65
C THR A 445 -14.44 -23.97 -24.16
N ASP A 446 -13.37 -24.67 -23.78
CA ASP A 446 -13.14 -25.14 -22.40
C ASP A 446 -12.12 -24.29 -21.62
N ARG A 447 -11.53 -23.27 -22.26
CA ARG A 447 -10.53 -22.40 -21.63
C ARG A 447 -11.14 -21.63 -20.46
N LYS A 448 -10.52 -21.76 -19.29
CA LYS A 448 -11.01 -21.13 -18.06
C LYS A 448 -10.52 -19.69 -17.91
N PHE A 449 -9.38 -19.33 -18.49
CA PHE A 449 -8.74 -18.03 -18.26
C PHE A 449 -8.76 -17.13 -19.50
N LYS A 450 -9.37 -15.96 -19.37
CA LYS A 450 -9.46 -14.96 -20.44
C LYS A 450 -8.14 -14.18 -20.59
N PRO A 451 -7.63 -14.01 -21.83
CA PRO A 451 -6.39 -13.27 -22.08
C PRO A 451 -6.52 -11.78 -21.75
N CYS A 452 -5.42 -11.16 -21.30
CA CYS A 452 -5.30 -9.72 -21.07
C CYS A 452 -5.02 -8.92 -22.35
N ILE A 453 -4.37 -9.57 -23.32
CA ILE A 453 -4.01 -9.02 -24.62
C ILE A 453 -4.28 -10.06 -25.69
N ASN A 454 -4.62 -9.63 -26.89
CA ASN A 454 -4.55 -10.51 -28.05
C ASN A 454 -3.09 -10.50 -28.52
N ILE A 455 -2.44 -11.67 -28.50
CA ILE A 455 -1.08 -11.84 -29.04
C ILE A 455 -1.18 -12.12 -30.53
#